data_AF-D8P8X9-F1
#
_entry.id   AF-D8P8X9-F1
#
_cell.length_a   1.000
_cell.length_b   1.000
_cell.length_c   1.000
_cell.angle_alpha   90.00
_cell.angle_beta   90.00
_cell.angle_gamma   90.00
#
_symmetry.space_group_name_H-M   'P 1'
#
loop_
_entity.id
_entity.type
_entity.pdbx_description
1 polymer ?
#
loop_
_entity_poly.entity_id
_entity_poly.type
_entity_poly.pdbx_seq_one_letter_code
_entity_poly.pdbx_strand_id
1 'polypeptide(L)' 'MDFGETYGDLGQGFIHVHHIIPLSKIRSVHVVDPIKDLVPVCPNCHAMLHINQGEPLSVEQLRDILVREGT' A
#
# COMPACT_ATOMS: atom_id res chain seq x y z
N MET A 1 -7.42 -3.20 -12.08
CA MET A 1 -7.68 -4.63 -12.31
C MET A 1 -8.28 -5.18 -11.04
N ASP A 2 -9.45 -5.79 -11.13
CA ASP A 2 -10.01 -6.59 -10.05
C ASP A 2 -9.46 -8.02 -10.17
N PHE A 3 -8.85 -8.52 -9.10
CA PHE A 3 -8.22 -9.85 -9.11
C PHE A 3 -9.26 -10.96 -8.99
N GLY A 4 -10.40 -10.73 -8.32
CA GLY A 4 -11.52 -11.67 -8.26
C GLY A 4 -12.15 -11.85 -9.64
N GLU A 5 -12.33 -10.77 -10.40
CA GLU A 5 -12.82 -10.85 -11.78
C GLU A 5 -11.85 -11.62 -12.70
N THR A 6 -10.54 -11.49 -12.47
CA THR A 6 -9.52 -12.08 -13.35
C THR A 6 -9.18 -13.53 -12.99
N TYR A 7 -9.12 -13.86 -11.70
CA TYR A 7 -8.60 -15.13 -11.19
C TYR A 7 -9.63 -15.95 -10.40
N GLY A 8 -10.88 -15.48 -10.28
CA GLY A 8 -11.94 -16.13 -9.52
C GLY A 8 -11.60 -16.21 -8.03
N ASP A 9 -11.90 -17.36 -7.41
CA ASP A 9 -11.71 -17.59 -5.97
C ASP A 9 -10.27 -17.35 -5.50
N LEU A 10 -9.27 -17.56 -6.36
CA LEU A 10 -7.87 -17.30 -6.04
C LEU A 10 -7.58 -15.81 -5.80
N GLY A 11 -8.28 -14.93 -6.54
CA GLY A 11 -8.11 -13.47 -6.46
C GLY A 11 -9.12 -12.78 -5.54
N GLN A 12 -10.14 -13.49 -5.08
CA GLN A 12 -11.21 -12.92 -4.25
C GLN A 12 -10.64 -12.35 -2.95
N GLY A 13 -10.84 -11.04 -2.73
CA GLY A 13 -10.33 -10.36 -1.54
C GLY A 13 -8.81 -10.20 -1.49
N PHE A 14 -8.10 -10.47 -2.59
CA PHE A 14 -6.64 -10.31 -2.64
C PHE A 14 -6.24 -8.85 -2.42
N ILE A 15 -5.42 -8.62 -1.40
CA ILE A 15 -4.97 -7.28 -1.00
C ILE A 15 -3.56 -7.36 -0.40
N HIS A 16 -2.76 -6.30 -0.58
CA HIS A 16 -1.47 -6.16 0.10
C HIS A 16 -1.62 -5.33 1.36
N VAL A 17 -0.74 -5.56 2.33
CA VAL A 17 -0.65 -4.75 3.55
C VAL A 17 0.65 -3.96 3.50
N HIS A 18 0.55 -2.65 3.73
CA HIS A 18 1.66 -1.71 3.67
C HIS A 18 1.90 -1.06 5.04
N HIS A 19 3.18 -0.86 5.41
CA HIS A 19 3.53 -0.14 6.64
C HIS A 19 3.45 1.37 6.39
N ILE A 20 2.66 2.09 7.18
CA ILE A 20 2.50 3.54 7.06
C ILE A 20 3.82 4.26 7.34
N ILE A 21 4.55 3.81 8.36
CA ILE A 21 5.92 4.24 8.64
C ILE A 21 6.87 3.17 8.07
N PRO A 22 7.76 3.52 7.12
CA PRO A 22 8.71 2.56 6.58
C PRO A 22 9.57 1.93 7.68
N LEU A 23 9.69 0.60 7.66
CA LEU A 23 10.49 -0.15 8.65
C LEU A 23 11.94 0.34 8.72
N SER A 24 12.50 0.82 7.61
CA SER A 24 13.85 1.41 7.56
C SER A 24 14.01 2.66 8.46
N LYS A 25 12.92 3.36 8.76
CA LYS A 25 12.90 4.53 9.65
C LYS A 25 12.73 4.14 11.12
N ILE A 26 12.37 2.89 11.40
CA ILE A 26 12.14 2.40 12.76
C ILE A 26 13.44 1.80 13.31
N ARG A 27 14.05 2.50 14.28
CA ARG A 27 15.38 2.16 14.82
C ARG A 27 15.34 1.24 16.06
N SER A 28 14.15 0.77 16.45
CA SER A 28 13.96 -0.06 17.63
C SER A 28 12.97 -1.19 17.35
N VAL A 29 13.07 -2.26 18.15
CA VAL A 29 12.02 -3.28 18.20
C VAL A 29 10.73 -2.60 18.67
N HIS A 30 9.66 -2.75 17.89
CA HIS A 30 8.33 -2.29 18.24
C HIS A 30 7.34 -3.40 17.90
N VAL A 31 6.24 -3.46 18.65
CA VAL A 31 5.12 -4.33 18.33
C VAL A 31 4.28 -3.59 17.30
N VAL A 32 4.05 -4.22 16.14
CA VAL A 32 3.20 -3.68 15.09
C VAL A 32 1.75 -3.76 15.53
N ASP A 33 1.06 -2.62 15.57
CA ASP A 33 -0.39 -2.52 15.71
C ASP A 33 -1.02 -2.58 14.30
N PRO A 34 -1.71 -3.67 13.93
CA PRO A 34 -2.25 -3.83 12.57
C PRO A 34 -3.27 -2.77 12.16
N ILE A 35 -3.87 -2.05 13.12
CA ILE A 35 -4.86 -0.99 12.86
C ILE A 35 -4.17 0.36 12.67
N LYS A 36 -3.11 0.64 13.44
CA LYS A 36 -2.46 1.95 13.46
C LYS A 36 -1.25 2.06 12.54
N ASP A 37 -0.53 0.96 12.35
CA ASP A 37 0.76 0.98 11.67
C ASP A 37 0.68 0.47 10.22
N LEU A 38 -0.43 -0.16 9.87
CA LEU A 38 -0.63 -0.82 8.59
C LEU A 38 -1.84 -0.27 7.84
N VAL A 39 -1.79 -0.38 6.52
CA VAL A 39 -2.89 0.00 5.64
C VAL A 39 -3.06 -1.03 4.52
N PRO A 40 -4.28 -1.54 4.29
CA PRO A 40 -4.55 -2.40 3.14
C PRO A 40 -4.56 -1.57 1.85
N VAL A 41 -3.84 -2.03 0.82
CA VAL A 41 -3.72 -1.39 -0.50
C VAL A 41 -3.70 -2.44 -1.60
N CYS A 42 -4.20 -2.09 -2.79
CA CYS A 42 -4.13 -3.02 -3.93
C CYS A 42 -2.67 -3.20 -4.41
N PRO A 43 -2.36 -4.29 -5.13
CA PRO A 43 -1.00 -4.57 -5.59
C PRO A 43 -0.38 -3.44 -6.42
N ASN A 44 -1.19 -2.79 -7.27
CA ASN A 44 -0.75 -1.69 -8.11
C ASN A 44 -0.40 -0.45 -7.27
N CYS A 45 -1.27 -0.07 -6.32
CA CYS A 45 -0.99 1.02 -5.40
C CYS A 45 0.23 0.70 -4.53
N HIS A 46 0.40 -0.55 -4.08
CA HIS A 46 1.55 -0.95 -3.28
C HIS A 46 2.88 -0.77 -4.05
N ALA A 47 2.90 -1.16 -5.32
CA ALA A 47 4.05 -0.93 -6.19
C ALA A 47 4.37 0.57 -6.34
N MET A 48 3.33 1.42 -6.51
CA MET A 48 3.52 2.86 -6.64
C MET A 48 3.98 3.53 -5.34
N LEU A 49 3.50 3.07 -4.18
CA LEU A 49 4.00 3.56 -2.88
C LEU A 49 5.50 3.32 -2.74
N HIS A 50 6.00 2.19 -3.25
CA HIS A 50 7.41 1.80 -3.19
C HIS A 50 8.24 2.18 -4.41
N ILE A 51 7.69 2.97 -5.35
CA ILE A 51 8.38 3.30 -6.61
C ILE A 51 9.75 3.98 -6.37
N ASN A 52 9.84 4.78 -5.31
CA ASN A 52 11.07 5.39 -4.85
C ASN A 52 11.69 4.53 -3.74
N GLN A 53 12.71 3.75 -4.11
CA GLN A 53 13.38 2.87 -3.15
C GLN A 53 13.97 3.65 -1.98
N GLY A 54 13.67 3.23 -0.75
CA GLY A 54 14.15 3.84 0.49
C GLY A 54 13.30 5.02 1.00
N GLU A 55 12.54 5.69 0.13
CA GLU A 55 11.64 6.79 0.48
C GLU A 55 10.25 6.58 -0.15
N PRO A 56 9.44 5.66 0.41
CA PRO A 56 8.08 5.42 -0.08
C PRO A 56 7.23 6.69 -0.04
N LEU A 57 6.32 6.82 -1.01
CA LEU A 57 5.26 7.83 -0.95
C LEU A 57 4.33 7.55 0.23
N SER A 58 3.75 8.59 0.81
CA SER A 58 2.61 8.44 1.71
C SER A 58 1.35 8.05 0.92
N VAL A 59 0.39 7.45 1.60
CA VAL A 59 -0.91 7.10 1.01
C VAL A 59 -1.63 8.36 0.51
N GLU A 60 -1.51 9.47 1.23
CA GLU A 60 -2.08 10.78 0.87
C GLU A 60 -1.43 11.32 -0.40
N GLN A 61 -0.10 11.25 -0.51
CA GLN A 61 0.61 11.67 -1.72
C GLN A 61 0.16 10.86 -2.95
N LEU A 62 0.02 9.53 -2.80
CA LEU A 62 -0.46 8.70 -3.89
C LEU A 62 -1.93 9.01 -4.25
N ARG A 63 -2.79 9.25 -3.25
CA ARG A 63 -4.18 9.68 -3.47
C ARG A 63 -4.24 11.00 -4.24
N ASP A 64 -3.42 11.97 -3.89
CA ASP A 64 -3.37 13.27 -4.58
C ASP A 64 -2.97 13.11 -6.05
N ILE A 65 -2.05 12.19 -6.36
CA ILE A 65 -1.66 11.87 -7.75
C ILE A 65 -2.85 11.26 -8.51
N LEU A 66 -3.54 10.29 -7.92
CA LEU A 66 -4.68 9.62 -8.56
C LEU A 66 -5.87 10.56 -8.80
N VAL A 67 -6.12 11.51 -7.90
CA VAL A 67 -7.20 12.51 -8.06
C VAL A 67 -6.88 13.49 -9.19
N ARG A 68 -5.60 13.80 -9.44
CA ARG A 68 -5.18 14.71 -10.51
C ARG A 68 -5.26 14.10 -11.91
N GLU A 69 -5.26 12.77 -12.03
CA GLU A 69 -5.42 12.07 -13.33
C GLU A 69 -6.89 11.76 -13.66
N GLY A 70 -7.83 12.20 -12.81
CA GLY A 70 -9.28 12.06 -13.03
C GLY A 70 -9.94 13.27 -13.72
N THR A 71 -9.29 13.88 -14.72
CA THR A 71 -9.89 14.90 -15.62
C THR A 71 -10.03 14.38 -17.03
#